data_AF-A0A8T6R7N4-F1
#
_entry.id   AF-A0A8T6R7N4-F1
#
_cell.length_a   1.000
_cell.length_b   1.000
_cell.length_c   1.000
_cell.angle_alpha   90.00
_cell.angle_beta   90.00
_cell.angle_gamma   90.00
#
_symmetry.space_group_name_H-M   'P 1'
#
loop_
_entity.id
_entity.type
_entity.pdbx_description
1 polymer ?
#
loop_
_entity_poly.entity_id
_entity_poly.type
_entity_poly.pdbx_seq_one_letter_code
_entity_poly.pdbx_strand_id
1 'polypeptide(L)'
;MALRERIPDQLKLRNEVVSITMEDDVSVFPTNEYILLEISHTVGKINIPQIAGTIRDLVKSDSRMVAIRGYGFKGIGLSVRIAHELKKREQRFLYQMTFDTFDAIDPKDEKILTSVQIIVMPPES
;
A
#
# COMPACT_ATOMS: atom_id res chain seq x y z
N MET A 1 5.14 5.93 -34.54
CA MET A 1 6.16 5.62 -33.51
C MET A 1 5.42 5.38 -32.21
N ALA A 2 5.57 4.18 -31.64
CA ALA A 2 4.66 3.61 -30.65
C ALA A 2 5.15 3.83 -29.22
N LEU A 3 4.19 3.90 -28.28
CA LEU A 3 4.29 4.01 -26.81
C LEU A 3 5.21 2.99 -26.10
N ARG A 4 5.97 2.18 -26.83
CA ARG A 4 6.77 1.04 -26.34
C ARG A 4 8.16 1.41 -25.80
N GLU A 5 8.59 2.66 -25.90
CA GLU A 5 9.98 3.06 -25.57
C GLU A 5 10.16 3.81 -24.23
N ARG A 6 9.19 3.78 -23.30
CA ARG A 6 9.27 4.54 -22.03
C ARG A 6 9.10 3.73 -20.74
N ILE A 7 9.16 2.41 -20.78
CA ILE A 7 9.03 1.58 -19.57
C ILE A 7 10.36 0.84 -19.32
N PRO A 8 11.06 1.10 -18.18
CA PRO A 8 12.31 0.42 -17.83
C PRO A 8 12.14 -1.10 -17.75
N ASP A 9 13.17 -1.84 -18.19
CA ASP A 9 13.19 -3.29 -18.41
C ASP A 9 13.00 -4.18 -17.15
N GLN A 10 12.75 -3.62 -15.97
CA GLN A 10 12.65 -4.36 -14.70
C GLN A 10 11.23 -4.88 -14.38
N LEU A 11 10.29 -4.79 -15.31
CA LEU A 11 8.87 -5.15 -15.13
C LEU A 11 8.40 -6.35 -15.97
N LYS A 12 9.22 -7.40 -16.08
CA LYS A 12 8.81 -8.66 -16.73
C LYS A 12 8.80 -9.82 -15.74
N LEU A 13 7.64 -10.04 -15.12
CA LEU A 13 7.22 -11.37 -14.67
C LEU A 13 5.91 -11.73 -15.38
N ARG A 14 5.79 -12.99 -15.75
CA ARG A 14 4.87 -13.53 -16.75
C ARG A 14 3.40 -13.19 -16.45
N ASN A 15 2.76 -12.63 -17.48
CA ASN A 15 1.34 -12.71 -17.83
C ASN A 15 0.25 -12.20 -16.86
N GLU A 16 0.46 -11.12 -16.11
CA GLU A 16 -0.63 -10.18 -15.78
C GLU A 16 -0.08 -8.93 -15.07
N VAL A 17 -0.24 -7.76 -15.69
CA VAL A 17 0.20 -6.47 -15.15
C VAL A 17 -0.97 -5.87 -14.38
N VAL A 18 -0.92 -5.91 -13.05
CA VAL A 18 -1.80 -5.06 -12.22
C VAL A 18 -1.02 -3.81 -11.82
N SER A 19 -0.87 -2.89 -12.76
CA SER A 19 -0.56 -1.48 -12.44
C SER A 19 -1.83 -0.87 -11.88
N ILE A 20 -2.02 -0.94 -10.56
CA ILE A 20 -3.11 -0.20 -9.92
C ILE A 20 -2.61 1.22 -9.74
N THR A 21 -2.89 2.08 -10.71
CA THR A 21 -2.71 3.52 -10.56
C THR A 21 -3.76 4.01 -9.54
N MET A 22 -3.47 3.81 -8.24
CA MET A 22 -4.36 4.20 -7.14
C MET A 22 -4.18 5.69 -6.83
N GLU A 23 -4.55 6.56 -7.77
CA GLU A 23 -4.47 8.02 -7.61
C GLU A 23 -3.02 8.54 -7.40
N ASP A 24 -2.74 9.80 -7.74
CA ASP A 24 -1.37 10.37 -7.73
C ASP A 24 -0.72 10.46 -6.32
N ASP A 25 -1.46 10.07 -5.28
CA ASP A 25 -1.10 10.27 -3.87
C ASP A 25 -0.77 8.96 -3.12
N VAL A 26 -0.90 7.80 -3.75
CA VAL A 26 -0.63 6.48 -3.16
C VAL A 26 0.33 5.70 -4.05
N SER A 27 1.46 5.27 -3.48
CA SER A 27 2.46 4.49 -4.22
C SER A 27 2.33 3.01 -3.91
N VAL A 28 2.39 2.17 -4.95
CA VAL A 28 2.33 0.71 -4.83
C VAL A 28 3.67 0.12 -5.29
N PHE A 29 4.35 -0.59 -4.39
CA PHE A 29 5.62 -1.25 -4.69
C PHE A 29 5.48 -2.76 -4.49
N PRO A 30 5.54 -3.57 -5.56
CA PRO A 30 5.63 -5.02 -5.41
C PRO A 30 7.02 -5.39 -4.90
N THR A 31 7.10 -6.16 -3.81
CA THR A 31 8.31 -6.86 -3.39
C THR A 31 8.17 -8.35 -3.67
N ASN A 32 9.27 -9.09 -3.55
CA ASN A 32 9.26 -10.55 -3.71
C ASN A 32 8.33 -11.23 -2.68
N GLU A 33 8.16 -10.63 -1.50
CA GLU A 33 7.48 -11.22 -0.34
C GLU A 33 6.09 -10.61 -0.09
N TYR A 34 5.90 -9.32 -0.38
CA TYR A 34 4.67 -8.59 -0.10
C TYR A 34 4.45 -7.43 -1.07
N ILE A 35 3.25 -6.85 -1.07
CA ILE A 35 2.93 -5.62 -1.79
C ILE A 35 2.95 -4.46 -0.79
N LEU A 36 3.78 -3.46 -1.00
CA LEU A 36 3.80 -2.23 -0.19
C LEU A 36 2.84 -1.21 -0.79
N LEU A 37 1.92 -0.71 0.02
CA LEU A 37 1.09 0.45 -0.26
C LEU A 37 1.57 1.60 0.62
N GLU A 38 2.12 2.66 0.04
CA GLU A 38 2.66 3.79 0.78
C GLU A 38 1.81 5.06 0.60
N ILE A 39 1.49 5.72 1.72
CA ILE A 39 0.61 6.89 1.79
C ILE A 39 1.36 8.08 2.40
N SER A 40 1.57 9.11 1.59
CA SER A 40 2.26 10.33 2.02
C SER A 40 1.44 11.16 3.01
N HIS A 41 2.11 11.98 3.82
CA HIS A 41 1.45 12.99 4.63
C HIS A 41 0.83 14.13 3.80
N THR A 42 1.29 14.32 2.55
CA THR A 42 0.76 15.31 1.60
C THR A 42 -0.40 14.79 0.76
N VAL A 43 -0.74 13.50 0.88
CA VAL A 43 -1.82 12.82 0.14
C VAL A 43 -3.08 13.69 0.10
N GLY A 44 -3.77 13.78 -1.03
CA GLY A 44 -5.02 14.49 -1.22
C GLY A 44 -6.23 13.79 -0.58
N LYS A 45 -7.31 13.66 -1.34
CA LYS A 45 -8.47 12.84 -0.96
C LYS A 45 -8.32 11.50 -1.66
N ILE A 46 -8.44 10.41 -0.91
CA ILE A 46 -8.37 9.05 -1.46
C ILE A 46 -9.68 8.28 -1.27
N ASN A 47 -9.98 7.38 -2.21
CA ASN A 47 -11.15 6.51 -2.12
C ASN A 47 -10.88 5.26 -1.26
N ILE A 48 -11.05 5.39 0.06
CA ILE A 48 -10.82 4.30 1.03
C ILE A 48 -11.59 3.01 0.69
N PRO A 49 -12.91 3.04 0.39
CA PRO A 49 -13.66 1.84 -0.01
C PRO A 49 -13.07 1.07 -1.19
N GLN A 50 -12.55 1.80 -2.18
CA GLN A 50 -11.93 1.22 -3.37
C GLN A 50 -10.58 0.59 -3.04
N ILE A 51 -9.71 1.33 -2.33
CA ILE A 51 -8.41 0.82 -1.86
C ILE A 51 -8.57 -0.43 -1.02
N ALA A 52 -9.50 -0.43 -0.06
CA ALA A 52 -9.81 -1.60 0.74
C ALA A 52 -10.32 -2.77 -0.11
N GLY A 53 -11.14 -2.52 -1.14
CA GLY A 53 -11.59 -3.57 -2.07
C GLY A 53 -10.42 -4.24 -2.79
N THR A 54 -9.52 -3.41 -3.33
CA THR A 54 -8.32 -3.87 -4.03
C THR A 54 -7.39 -4.68 -3.14
N ILE A 55 -7.06 -4.19 -1.94
CA ILE A 55 -6.21 -4.93 -0.99
C ILE A 55 -6.86 -6.25 -0.60
N ARG A 56 -8.18 -6.26 -0.38
CA ARG A 56 -8.89 -7.49 -0.04
C ARG A 56 -8.72 -8.54 -1.13
N ASP A 57 -8.85 -8.15 -2.39
CA ASP A 57 -8.75 -9.09 -3.51
C ASP A 57 -7.31 -9.62 -3.66
N LEU A 58 -6.29 -8.78 -3.47
CA LEU A 58 -4.89 -9.22 -3.41
C LEU A 58 -4.62 -10.23 -2.28
N VAL A 59 -5.15 -9.99 -1.08
CA VAL A 59 -4.93 -10.88 0.07
C VAL A 59 -5.75 -12.16 -0.05
N LYS A 60 -6.99 -12.08 -0.52
CA LYS A 60 -7.93 -13.21 -0.55
C LYS A 60 -7.79 -14.09 -1.78
N SER A 61 -7.71 -13.48 -2.96
CA SER A 61 -7.69 -14.19 -4.23
C SER A 61 -6.27 -14.61 -4.59
N ASP A 62 -5.32 -13.69 -4.40
CA ASP A 62 -3.93 -13.91 -4.84
C ASP A 62 -3.03 -14.43 -3.72
N SER A 63 -3.57 -14.59 -2.50
CA SER A 63 -2.83 -15.01 -1.30
C SER A 63 -1.59 -14.16 -1.02
N ARG A 64 -1.63 -12.87 -1.38
CA ARG A 64 -0.50 -11.95 -1.22
C ARG A 64 -0.55 -11.26 0.13
N MET A 65 0.60 -11.09 0.76
CA MET A 65 0.75 -10.18 1.90
C MET A 65 0.74 -8.72 1.41
N VAL A 66 0.07 -7.83 2.13
CA VAL A 66 0.04 -6.40 1.83
C VAL A 66 0.48 -5.58 3.04
N ALA A 67 1.51 -4.76 2.89
CA ALA A 67 1.96 -3.81 3.90
C ALA A 67 1.41 -2.41 3.57
N ILE A 68 0.57 -1.86 4.43
CA ILE A 68 0.04 -0.49 4.31
C ILE A 68 0.91 0.42 5.19
N ARG A 69 1.73 1.24 4.56
CA ARG A 69 2.59 2.21 5.22
C ARG A 69 2.03 3.62 5.05
N GLY A 70 1.95 4.37 6.14
CA GLY A 70 1.62 5.78 6.10
C GLY A 70 2.52 6.59 7.01
N TYR A 71 2.95 7.74 6.54
CA TYR A 71 3.80 8.65 7.32
C TYR A 71 3.14 10.03 7.49
N GLY A 72 3.54 10.71 8.57
CA GLY A 72 2.89 11.92 9.07
C GLY A 72 1.44 11.70 9.51
N PHE A 73 0.85 12.70 10.17
CA PHE A 73 -0.47 12.59 10.78
C PHE A 73 -1.56 12.12 9.80
N LYS A 74 -1.55 12.67 8.58
CA LYS A 74 -2.54 12.35 7.55
C LYS A 74 -2.37 10.93 6.99
N GLY A 75 -1.15 10.55 6.59
CA GLY A 75 -0.86 9.23 6.03
C GLY A 75 -1.12 8.11 7.03
N ILE A 76 -0.72 8.31 8.30
CA ILE A 76 -1.02 7.39 9.40
C ILE A 76 -2.53 7.21 9.56
N GLY A 77 -3.27 8.31 9.66
CA GLY A 77 -4.73 8.28 9.85
C GLY A 77 -5.46 7.56 8.71
N LEU A 78 -5.01 7.73 7.47
CA LEU A 78 -5.59 7.06 6.31
C LEU A 78 -5.25 5.56 6.28
N SER A 79 -4.02 5.19 6.62
CA SER A 79 -3.59 3.78 6.71
C SER A 79 -4.47 3.00 7.68
N VAL A 80 -4.71 3.56 8.87
CA VAL A 80 -5.58 2.95 9.88
C VAL A 80 -7.03 2.83 9.39
N ARG A 81 -7.55 3.84 8.68
CA ARG A 81 -8.92 3.81 8.13
C ARG A 81 -9.08 2.75 7.05
N ILE A 82 -8.09 2.58 6.16
CA ILE A 82 -8.09 1.51 5.15
C ILE A 82 -8.08 0.15 5.83
N ALA A 83 -7.18 -0.07 6.80
CA ALA A 83 -7.13 -1.31 7.55
C ALA A 83 -8.43 -1.60 8.31
N HIS A 84 -9.08 -0.57 8.88
CA HIS A 84 -10.37 -0.72 9.53
C HIS A 84 -11.49 -1.10 8.55
N GLU A 85 -11.54 -0.45 7.38
CA GLU A 85 -12.52 -0.77 6.34
C GLU A 85 -12.33 -2.18 5.79
N LEU A 86 -11.07 -2.63 5.64
CA LEU A 86 -10.73 -4.02 5.34
C LEU A 86 -11.26 -4.99 6.40
N LYS A 87 -10.97 -4.72 7.67
CA LYS A 87 -11.37 -5.57 8.79
C LYS A 87 -12.89 -5.69 8.93
N LYS A 88 -13.64 -4.65 8.59
CA LYS A 88 -15.11 -4.70 8.52
C LYS A 88 -15.62 -5.64 7.42
N ARG A 89 -14.90 -5.74 6.30
CA ARG A 89 -15.30 -6.52 5.12
C ARG A 89 -14.82 -7.97 5.17
N GLU A 90 -13.65 -8.23 5.77
CA GLU A 90 -13.07 -9.57 5.90
C GLU A 90 -12.34 -9.68 7.25
N GLN A 91 -13.00 -10.35 8.20
CA GLN A 91 -12.53 -10.49 9.58
C GLN A 91 -11.47 -11.57 9.75
N ARG A 92 -11.32 -12.47 8.77
CA ARG A 92 -10.42 -13.63 8.85
C ARG A 92 -8.97 -13.30 8.54
N PHE A 93 -8.71 -12.15 7.91
CA PHE A 93 -7.34 -11.71 7.68
C PHE A 93 -6.61 -11.49 9.00
N LEU A 94 -5.30 -11.75 8.98
CA LEU A 94 -4.42 -11.42 10.08
C LEU A 94 -3.89 -10.01 9.89
N TYR A 95 -3.83 -9.25 10.98
CA TYR A 95 -3.36 -7.87 10.99
C TYR A 95 -2.22 -7.77 11.99
N GLN A 96 -1.05 -7.34 11.52
CA GLN A 96 0.07 -6.96 12.37
C GLN A 96 0.35 -5.47 12.18
N MET A 97 0.58 -4.76 13.28
CA MET A 97 0.85 -3.33 13.25
C MET A 97 2.21 -3.10 13.91
N THR A 98 3.09 -2.40 13.21
CA THR A 98 4.37 -1.97 13.75
C THR A 98 4.41 -0.45 13.78
N PHE A 99 4.93 0.07 14.88
CA PHE A 99 5.28 1.47 15.01
C PHE A 99 6.78 1.56 14.78
N ASP A 100 7.16 2.08 13.64
CA ASP A 100 8.55 2.37 13.34
C ASP A 100 8.69 3.86 13.01
N THR A 101 9.60 4.52 13.72
CA THR A 101 10.17 5.78 13.27
C THR A 101 11.27 5.46 12.28
N PHE A 102 10.88 4.98 11.08
CA PHE A 102 11.80 5.12 9.96
C PHE A 102 12.03 6.62 9.75
N ASP A 103 13.25 7.01 9.40
CA ASP A 103 13.54 8.34 8.88
C ASP A 103 12.85 8.48 7.51
N ALA A 104 11.53 8.63 7.51
CA ALA A 104 10.79 9.12 6.36
C ALA A 104 11.12 10.61 6.26
N ILE A 105 12.21 10.89 5.57
CA ILE A 105 12.69 12.23 5.31
C ILE A 105 11.79 12.79 4.20
N ASP A 106 11.02 13.85 4.51
CA ASP A 106 10.40 14.61 3.42
C ASP A 106 11.53 15.15 2.52
N PRO A 107 11.58 14.79 1.23
CA PRO A 107 12.63 15.25 0.33
C PRO A 107 12.62 16.77 0.12
N LYS A 108 11.59 17.49 0.55
CA LYS A 108 11.50 18.96 0.44
C LYS A 108 12.12 19.70 1.62
N ASP A 109 12.00 19.16 2.82
CA ASP A 109 12.31 19.87 4.07
C ASP A 109 13.13 19.04 5.06
N GLU A 110 13.61 17.87 4.63
CA GLU A 110 14.49 16.95 5.37
C GLU A 110 13.97 16.55 6.75
N LYS A 111 12.67 16.70 6.96
CA LYS A 111 12.03 16.50 8.27
C LYS A 111 11.75 15.02 8.47
N ILE A 112 12.13 14.52 9.64
CA ILE A 112 11.79 13.17 10.08
C ILE A 112 10.30 13.12 10.40
N LEU A 113 9.59 12.20 9.77
CA LEU A 113 8.17 11.97 9.98
C LEU A 113 7.94 10.61 10.63
N THR A 114 7.08 10.58 11.65
CA THR A 114 6.58 9.33 12.22
C THR A 114 5.84 8.54 11.14
N SER A 115 6.04 7.23 11.13
CA SER A 115 5.36 6.32 10.21
C SER A 115 4.68 5.18 10.97
N VAL A 116 3.69 4.58 10.31
CA VAL A 116 3.06 3.34 10.75
C VAL A 116 3.07 2.36 9.60
N GLN A 117 3.23 1.08 9.89
CA GLN A 117 3.03 0.02 8.91
C GLN A 117 2.04 -1.01 9.45
N ILE A 118 1.03 -1.33 8.65
CA ILE A 118 0.01 -2.32 8.95
C ILE A 118 0.12 -3.43 7.91
N ILE A 119 0.53 -4.61 8.34
CA ILE A 119 0.66 -5.80 7.51
C ILE A 119 -0.66 -6.56 7.56
N VAL A 120 -1.24 -6.81 6.39
CA VAL A 120 -2.45 -7.60 6.19
C VAL A 120 -2.05 -8.90 5.50
N MET A 121 -2.41 -10.02 6.11
CA MET A 121 -2.06 -11.36 5.63
C MET A 121 -3.30 -12.23 5.46
N PRO A 122 -3.23 -13.24 4.57
CA PRO A 122 -4.24 -14.29 4.51
C PRO A 122 -4.41 -14.99 5.88
N PRO A 123 -5.57 -15.60 6.18
CA PRO A 123 -5.73 -16.42 7.38
C PRO A 123 -4.74 -17.59 7.40
N GLU A 124 -4.31 -18.00 8.58
CA GLU A 124 -3.65 -19.31 8.77
C GLU A 124 -4.63 -20.43 8.38
N SER A 125 -4.14 -21.44 7.65
CA SER A 125 -4.92 -22.58 7.17
C SER A 125 -5.23 -23.59 8.28
#